data_AF-A0A1I0YS97-F1
#
_entry.id   AF-A0A1I0YS97-F1
#
_cell.length_a   1.000
_cell.length_b   1.000
_cell.length_c   1.000
_cell.angle_alpha   90.00
_cell.angle_beta   90.00
_cell.angle_gamma   90.00
#
_symmetry.space_group_name_H-M   'P 1'
#
loop_
_entity.id
_entity.type
_entity.pdbx_description
1 polymer ?
#
loop_
_entity_poly.entity_id
_entity_poly.type
_entity_poly.pdbx_seq_one_letter_code
_entity_poly.pdbx_strand_id
1 'polypeptide(L)'
;MITPMRLGTTILFTILSSFLSLSLFAQDREIIALNQYRGPLDKEKLEVHTYNKIVTYAPDKVKIEKVYTLDNQLRSTTRESYNPDLGYIEAVTQNFDSLSNHTSTRFKNVENDMWMEVFFENGEEVSRLQYSGNKMYRFDIVGRETPIISTTNPLNPSFIPDRKHFLNFFDSRYVHSKQRESGFVLVGIHTDEKGDVTKIECLNYGEAPNYMAKEVLDVFNAYDFKFEPALDIKGNPKASVLRYPIRINYR
;
A
#
# COMPACT_ATOMS: atom_id res chain seq x y z
N MET A 1 -54.49 38.31 -36.71
CA MET A 1 -54.14 37.00 -37.29
C MET A 1 -53.17 36.32 -36.33
N ILE A 2 -53.63 35.32 -35.59
CA ILE A 2 -52.81 34.54 -34.66
C ILE A 2 -52.86 33.11 -35.20
N THR A 3 -51.71 32.60 -35.64
CA THR A 3 -51.57 31.24 -36.14
C THR A 3 -51.57 30.26 -34.96
N PRO A 4 -52.32 29.15 -35.02
CA PRO A 4 -52.34 28.17 -33.94
C PRO A 4 -50.99 27.43 -33.90
N MET A 5 -50.25 27.60 -32.81
CA MET A 5 -49.04 26.82 -32.52
C MET A 5 -49.44 25.35 -32.35
N ARG A 6 -48.89 24.46 -33.18
CA ARG A 6 -49.17 23.02 -33.17
C ARG A 6 -48.71 22.40 -31.84
N LEU A 7 -49.65 22.17 -30.93
CA LEU A 7 -49.45 21.58 -29.61
C LEU A 7 -48.72 20.21 -29.67
N GLY A 8 -48.87 19.46 -30.77
CA GLY A 8 -48.23 18.16 -30.94
C GLY A 8 -46.71 18.20 -31.14
N THR A 9 -46.17 19.25 -31.77
CA THR A 9 -44.72 19.35 -32.02
C THR A 9 -43.93 19.71 -30.77
N THR A 10 -44.51 20.49 -29.86
CA THR A 10 -43.86 20.88 -28.59
C THR A 10 -43.82 19.72 -27.60
N ILE A 11 -44.88 18.90 -27.53
CA ILE A 11 -44.90 17.69 -26.67
C ILE A 11 -43.86 16.67 -27.15
N LEU A 12 -43.73 16.46 -28.47
CA LEU A 12 -42.75 15.52 -29.03
C LEU A 12 -41.31 15.95 -28.73
N PHE A 13 -41.00 17.25 -28.79
CA PHE A 13 -39.67 17.77 -28.48
C PHE A 13 -39.31 17.65 -27.00
N THR A 14 -40.30 17.80 -26.11
CA THR A 14 -40.10 17.70 -24.66
C THR A 14 -39.88 16.24 -24.22
N ILE A 15 -40.58 15.29 -24.86
CA ILE A 15 -40.38 13.85 -24.64
C ILE A 15 -39.01 13.41 -25.17
N LEU A 16 -38.60 13.89 -26.35
CA LEU A 16 -37.31 13.52 -26.94
C LEU A 16 -36.11 14.06 -26.12
N SER A 17 -36.23 15.25 -25.52
CA SER A 17 -35.16 15.81 -24.67
C SER A 17 -35.06 15.12 -23.29
N SER A 18 -36.16 14.53 -22.80
CA SER A 18 -36.18 13.79 -21.53
C SER A 18 -35.68 12.35 -21.66
N PHE A 19 -35.70 11.76 -22.87
CA PHE A 19 -35.03 10.47 -23.13
C PHE A 19 -33.51 10.59 -23.32
N LEU A 20 -33.00 11.75 -23.75
CA LEU A 20 -31.57 12.00 -23.94
C LEU A 20 -30.79 12.28 -22.64
N SER A 21 -31.47 12.49 -21.51
CA SER A 21 -30.84 12.83 -20.22
C SER A 21 -30.61 11.62 -19.29
N LEU A 22 -30.94 10.39 -19.72
CA LEU A 22 -30.86 9.20 -18.87
C LEU A 22 -29.68 8.26 -19.16
N SER A 23 -28.79 8.59 -20.09
CA SER A 23 -27.52 7.86 -20.30
C SER A 23 -26.38 8.47 -19.47
N LEU A 24 -26.61 8.63 -18.16
CA LEU A 24 -25.49 8.65 -17.21
C LEU A 24 -24.93 7.23 -17.21
N PHE A 25 -23.92 6.99 -18.05
CA PHE A 25 -23.12 5.77 -18.01
C PHE A 25 -22.61 5.63 -16.57
N ALA A 26 -23.25 4.74 -15.82
CA ALA A 26 -22.75 4.28 -14.54
C ALA A 26 -21.42 3.60 -14.82
N GLN A 27 -20.33 4.34 -14.67
CA GLN A 27 -19.01 3.74 -14.63
C GLN A 27 -19.00 2.88 -13.37
N ASP A 28 -18.83 1.56 -13.52
CA ASP A 28 -18.81 0.64 -12.39
C ASP A 28 -17.72 1.10 -11.41
N ARG A 29 -18.17 1.61 -10.26
CA ARG A 29 -17.35 2.08 -9.16
C ARG A 29 -17.56 1.16 -7.99
N GLU A 30 -16.49 0.52 -7.56
CA GLU A 30 -16.48 -0.29 -6.34
C GLU A 30 -15.89 0.55 -5.21
N ILE A 31 -16.60 0.64 -4.08
CA ILE A 31 -16.11 1.28 -2.86
C ILE A 31 -15.79 0.18 -1.86
N ILE A 32 -14.53 0.11 -1.45
CA ILE A 32 -14.00 -0.89 -0.52
C ILE A 32 -13.50 -0.16 0.73
N ALA A 33 -14.08 -0.47 1.89
CA ALA A 33 -13.63 0.06 3.17
C ALA A 33 -12.30 -0.62 3.59
N LEU A 34 -11.35 0.17 4.11
CA LEU A 34 -10.02 -0.29 4.49
C LEU A 34 -9.67 0.04 5.94
N ASN A 35 -8.86 -0.80 6.57
CA ASN A 35 -8.25 -0.56 7.88
C ASN A 35 -7.08 0.44 7.81
N GLN A 36 -6.51 0.78 8.97
CA GLN A 36 -5.35 1.70 9.11
C GLN A 36 -4.09 1.27 8.34
N TYR A 37 -3.99 0.01 7.92
CA TYR A 37 -2.89 -0.52 7.11
C TYR A 37 -3.24 -0.64 5.63
N ARG A 38 -4.39 -0.08 5.21
CA ARG A 38 -4.92 -0.10 3.84
C ARG A 38 -5.33 -1.50 3.35
N GLY A 39 -5.57 -2.45 4.25
CA GLY A 39 -6.19 -3.75 3.92
C GLY A 39 -7.72 -3.64 3.91
N PRO A 40 -8.44 -4.40 3.04
CA PRO A 40 -9.90 -4.45 3.06
C PRO A 40 -10.45 -4.90 4.41
N LEU A 41 -11.53 -4.27 4.89
CA LEU A 41 -12.18 -4.69 6.13
C LEU A 41 -12.88 -6.03 5.97
N ASP A 42 -12.66 -6.91 6.94
CA ASP A 42 -13.41 -8.15 7.08
C ASP A 42 -14.67 -7.92 7.94
N LYS A 43 -15.84 -8.33 7.45
CA LYS A 43 -17.12 -8.12 8.13
C LYS A 43 -17.25 -8.93 9.43
N GLU A 44 -16.46 -9.99 9.58
CA GLU A 44 -16.49 -10.87 10.75
C GLU A 44 -15.53 -10.40 11.85
N LYS A 45 -14.72 -9.36 11.59
CA LYS A 45 -13.63 -8.93 12.48
C LYS A 45 -13.87 -7.52 13.02
N LEU A 46 -13.34 -7.28 14.24
CA LEU A 46 -13.36 -5.97 14.89
C LEU A 46 -12.22 -5.10 14.38
N GLU A 47 -12.30 -4.68 13.12
CA GLU A 47 -11.34 -3.76 12.51
C GLU A 47 -11.89 -2.33 12.47
N VAL A 48 -11.00 -1.34 12.68
CA VAL A 48 -11.38 0.07 12.58
C VAL A 48 -11.28 0.53 11.14
N HIS A 49 -12.40 1.00 10.59
CA HIS A 49 -12.43 1.66 9.29
C HIS A 49 -11.60 2.95 9.31
N THR A 50 -10.64 3.10 8.41
CA THR A 50 -9.74 4.27 8.35
C THR A 50 -9.68 4.91 6.97
N TYR A 51 -9.81 4.14 5.89
CA TYR A 51 -9.75 4.65 4.52
C TYR A 51 -10.84 4.05 3.63
N ASN A 52 -11.25 4.78 2.60
CA ASN A 52 -12.06 4.28 1.51
C ASN A 52 -11.19 4.08 0.27
N LYS A 53 -11.28 2.92 -0.39
CA LYS A 53 -10.72 2.69 -1.72
C LYS A 53 -11.83 2.72 -2.76
N ILE A 54 -11.68 3.55 -3.78
CA ILE A 54 -12.56 3.60 -4.95
C ILE A 54 -11.82 2.96 -6.11
N VAL A 55 -12.37 1.88 -6.66
CA VAL A 55 -11.86 1.22 -7.87
C VAL A 55 -12.78 1.56 -9.03
N THR A 56 -12.20 1.93 -10.17
CA THR A 56 -12.91 2.27 -11.39
C THR A 56 -12.23 1.60 -12.57
N TYR A 57 -13.04 0.95 -13.41
CA TYR A 57 -12.59 0.36 -14.67
C TYR A 57 -13.00 1.29 -15.82
N ALA A 58 -12.02 1.70 -16.63
CA ALA A 58 -12.28 2.44 -17.84
C ALA A 58 -12.39 1.49 -19.05
N PRO A 59 -13.09 1.88 -20.14
CA PRO A 59 -13.36 1.02 -21.28
C PRO A 59 -12.12 0.45 -21.99
N ASP A 60 -10.97 1.09 -21.83
CA ASP A 60 -9.66 0.74 -22.38
C ASP A 60 -8.87 -0.25 -21.50
N LYS A 61 -9.55 -0.99 -20.62
CA LYS A 61 -8.95 -1.90 -19.62
C LYS A 61 -8.03 -1.18 -18.62
N VAL A 62 -8.13 0.13 -18.51
CA VAL A 62 -7.41 0.89 -17.49
C VAL A 62 -8.12 0.74 -16.17
N LYS A 63 -7.36 0.32 -15.16
CA LYS A 63 -7.83 0.24 -13.78
C LYS A 63 -7.30 1.44 -13.01
N ILE A 64 -8.20 2.17 -12.38
CA ILE A 64 -7.86 3.32 -11.53
C ILE A 64 -8.33 3.02 -10.12
N GLU A 65 -7.41 3.03 -9.17
CA GLU A 65 -7.69 2.93 -7.75
C GLU A 65 -7.36 4.26 -7.08
N LYS A 66 -8.24 4.74 -6.19
CA LYS A 66 -7.99 5.92 -5.38
C LYS A 66 -8.26 5.60 -3.91
N VAL A 67 -7.35 5.97 -3.03
CA VAL A 67 -7.51 5.79 -1.59
C VAL A 67 -7.72 7.14 -0.93
N TYR A 68 -8.80 7.25 -0.16
CA TYR A 68 -9.19 8.44 0.57
C TYR A 68 -9.25 8.17 2.07
N THR A 69 -8.97 9.16 2.88
CA THR A 69 -9.38 9.16 4.30
C THR A 69 -10.89 9.30 4.44
N LEU A 70 -11.42 9.08 5.65
CA LEU A 70 -12.86 9.24 5.94
C LEU A 70 -13.36 10.68 5.76
N ASP A 71 -12.48 11.68 5.86
CA ASP A 71 -12.74 13.09 5.57
C ASP A 71 -12.49 13.47 4.09
N ASN A 72 -12.45 12.47 3.20
CA ASN A 72 -12.29 12.62 1.74
C ASN A 72 -10.98 13.26 1.27
N GLN A 73 -9.90 13.21 2.07
CA GLN A 73 -8.57 13.61 1.60
C GLN A 73 -7.95 12.48 0.77
N LEU A 74 -7.47 12.79 -0.43
CA LEU A 74 -6.80 11.83 -1.30
C LEU A 74 -5.43 11.45 -0.72
N ARG A 75 -5.14 10.15 -0.61
CA ARG A 75 -3.87 9.62 -0.08
C ARG A 75 -3.03 8.90 -1.12
N SER A 76 -3.68 8.25 -2.09
CA SER A 76 -2.98 7.68 -3.21
C SER A 76 -3.89 7.49 -4.41
N THR A 77 -3.31 7.53 -5.61
CA THR A 77 -3.94 7.10 -6.85
C THR A 77 -3.04 6.08 -7.53
N THR A 78 -3.59 4.94 -7.92
CA THR A 78 -2.89 3.93 -8.73
C THR A 78 -3.61 3.79 -10.06
N ARG A 79 -2.89 4.00 -11.16
CA ARG A 79 -3.36 3.76 -12.52
C ARG A 79 -2.59 2.58 -13.09
N GLU A 80 -3.30 1.53 -13.48
CA GLU A 80 -2.73 0.36 -14.14
C GLU A 80 -3.21 0.34 -15.59
N SER A 81 -2.26 0.37 -16.54
CA SER A 81 -2.54 0.47 -17.96
C SER A 81 -1.39 -0.08 -18.80
N TYR A 82 -1.68 -0.51 -20.03
CA TYR A 82 -0.63 -0.88 -20.99
C TYR A 82 0.18 0.35 -21.41
N ASN A 83 1.50 0.30 -21.26
CA ASN A 83 2.41 1.34 -21.70
C ASN A 83 2.98 0.95 -23.09
N PRO A 84 2.60 1.63 -24.18
CA PRO A 84 3.01 1.25 -25.53
C PRO A 84 4.50 1.52 -25.81
N ASP A 85 5.11 2.49 -25.12
CA ASP A 85 6.52 2.82 -25.31
C ASP A 85 7.44 1.76 -24.68
N LEU A 86 6.98 1.15 -23.59
CA LEU A 86 7.74 0.14 -22.85
C LEU A 86 7.30 -1.30 -23.14
N GLY A 87 6.12 -1.48 -23.74
CA GLY A 87 5.61 -2.77 -24.20
C GLY A 87 5.03 -3.67 -23.11
N TYR A 88 4.74 -3.16 -21.92
CA TYR A 88 4.23 -3.94 -20.78
C TYR A 88 3.12 -3.21 -20.01
N ILE A 89 2.43 -3.92 -19.11
CA ILE A 89 1.47 -3.30 -18.18
C ILE A 89 2.21 -2.58 -17.06
N GLU A 90 1.99 -1.27 -16.95
CA GLU A 90 2.58 -0.41 -15.95
C GLU A 90 1.52 0.01 -14.92
N ALA A 91 1.89 -0.07 -13.63
CA ALA A 91 1.15 0.54 -12.54
C ALA A 91 1.88 1.81 -12.07
N VAL A 92 1.25 2.97 -12.26
CA VAL A 92 1.73 4.26 -11.77
C VAL A 92 0.97 4.63 -10.49
N THR A 93 1.67 4.68 -9.36
CA THR A 93 1.10 5.03 -8.06
C THR A 93 1.62 6.37 -7.58
N GLN A 94 0.74 7.33 -7.36
CA GLN A 94 1.05 8.63 -6.76
C GLN A 94 0.59 8.65 -5.30
N ASN A 95 1.43 9.14 -4.39
CA ASN A 95 1.12 9.29 -2.97
C ASN A 95 1.05 10.77 -2.56
N PHE A 96 0.20 11.05 -1.59
CA PHE A 96 -0.04 12.41 -1.09
C PHE A 96 0.00 12.45 0.45
N ASP A 97 0.49 13.56 1.00
CA ASP A 97 0.51 13.83 2.44
C ASP A 97 -0.87 14.25 2.98
N SER A 98 -0.94 14.69 4.25
CA SER A 98 -2.19 15.18 4.87
C SER A 98 -2.68 16.53 4.36
N LEU A 99 -1.83 17.26 3.64
CA LEU A 99 -2.16 18.53 3.01
C LEU A 99 -2.43 18.34 1.51
N SER A 100 -2.49 17.09 1.03
CA SER A 100 -2.62 16.72 -0.39
C SER A 100 -1.44 17.14 -1.26
N ASN A 101 -0.27 17.42 -0.67
CA ASN A 101 0.96 17.61 -1.44
C ASN A 101 1.43 16.26 -1.98
N HIS A 102 1.92 16.26 -3.21
CA HIS A 102 2.46 15.07 -3.85
C HIS A 102 3.82 14.69 -3.21
N THR A 103 3.92 13.48 -2.68
CA THR A 103 5.12 13.01 -1.95
C THR A 103 5.94 11.99 -2.73
N SER A 104 5.30 11.17 -3.57
CA SER A 104 6.04 10.22 -4.41
C SER A 104 5.24 9.71 -5.60
N THR A 105 5.94 9.37 -6.68
CA THR A 105 5.42 8.59 -7.81
C THR A 105 6.19 7.30 -7.93
N ARG A 106 5.50 6.16 -7.90
CA ARG A 106 6.06 4.84 -8.20
C ARG A 106 5.58 4.33 -9.55
N PHE A 107 6.54 3.95 -10.39
CA PHE A 107 6.35 3.25 -11.65
C PHE A 107 6.70 1.78 -11.43
N LYS A 108 5.75 0.88 -11.68
CA LYS A 108 5.94 -0.56 -11.49
C LYS A 108 5.58 -1.30 -12.76
N ASN A 109 6.49 -2.13 -13.25
CA ASN A 109 6.16 -3.16 -14.23
C ASN A 109 5.40 -4.28 -13.50
N VAL A 110 4.15 -4.51 -13.90
CA VAL A 110 3.24 -5.46 -13.23
C VAL A 110 3.65 -6.91 -13.50
N GLU A 111 4.34 -7.19 -14.60
CA GLU A 111 4.69 -8.53 -15.06
C GLU A 111 5.92 -9.10 -14.34
N ASN A 112 6.90 -8.25 -14.00
CA ASN A 112 8.16 -8.69 -13.40
C ASN A 112 8.46 -8.06 -12.02
N ASP A 113 7.53 -7.29 -11.48
CA ASP A 113 7.63 -6.59 -10.19
C ASP A 113 8.80 -5.60 -10.08
N MET A 114 9.52 -5.27 -11.16
CA MET A 114 10.50 -4.18 -11.13
C MET A 114 9.80 -2.84 -10.94
N TRP A 115 10.41 -1.95 -10.17
CA TRP A 115 9.82 -0.64 -9.93
C TRP A 115 10.85 0.43 -9.64
N MET A 116 10.42 1.67 -9.80
CA MET A 116 11.15 2.88 -9.44
C MET A 116 10.18 3.82 -8.74
N GLU A 117 10.58 4.38 -7.61
CA GLU A 117 9.83 5.39 -6.89
C GLU A 117 10.66 6.66 -6.78
N VAL A 118 10.08 7.77 -7.21
CA VAL A 118 10.64 9.12 -7.13
C VAL A 118 9.97 9.83 -5.97
N PHE A 119 10.75 10.40 -5.07
CA PHE A 119 10.27 11.12 -3.89
C PHE A 119 10.43 12.62 -4.07
N PHE A 120 9.42 13.37 -3.61
CA PHE A 120 9.34 14.82 -3.76
C PHE A 120 9.27 15.50 -2.40
N GLU A 121 9.89 16.67 -2.31
CA GLU A 121 9.71 17.62 -1.21
C GLU A 121 9.54 19.01 -1.81
N ASN A 122 8.48 19.74 -1.41
CA ASN A 122 8.14 21.05 -1.97
C ASN A 122 8.04 21.10 -3.52
N GLY A 123 7.68 19.96 -4.14
CA GLY A 123 7.54 19.84 -5.59
C GLY A 123 8.83 19.49 -6.34
N GLU A 124 9.96 19.40 -5.65
CA GLU A 124 11.25 19.04 -6.24
C GLU A 124 11.61 17.58 -5.94
N GLU A 125 12.23 16.89 -6.91
CA GLU A 125 12.76 15.53 -6.69
C GLU A 125 13.92 15.60 -5.69
N VAL A 126 13.84 14.83 -4.61
CA VAL A 126 14.91 14.75 -3.58
C VAL A 126 15.65 13.42 -3.59
N SER A 127 14.98 12.35 -4.03
CA SER A 127 15.60 11.04 -4.17
C SER A 127 14.77 10.09 -5.00
N ARG A 128 15.38 8.96 -5.34
CA ARG A 128 14.78 7.90 -6.14
C ARG A 128 15.24 6.54 -5.66
N LEU A 129 14.28 5.65 -5.40
CA LEU A 129 14.55 4.26 -5.04
C LEU A 129 14.12 3.35 -6.19
N GLN A 130 15.03 2.54 -6.68
CA GLN A 130 14.79 1.55 -7.72
C GLN A 130 14.96 0.14 -7.18
N TYR A 131 14.04 -0.74 -7.56
CA TYR A 131 14.16 -2.19 -7.42
C TYR A 131 14.29 -2.81 -8.81
N SER A 132 15.47 -3.37 -9.11
CA SER A 132 15.79 -3.91 -10.44
C SER A 132 15.52 -5.41 -10.58
N GLY A 133 14.84 -6.02 -9.61
CA GLY A 133 14.72 -7.48 -9.51
C GLY A 133 15.89 -8.10 -8.75
N ASN A 134 15.85 -9.42 -8.53
CA ASN A 134 16.91 -10.17 -7.83
C ASN A 134 17.32 -9.60 -6.46
N LYS A 135 16.37 -9.00 -5.73
CA LYS A 135 16.60 -8.37 -4.41
C LYS A 135 17.53 -7.15 -4.45
N MET A 136 17.82 -6.55 -5.61
CA MET A 136 18.73 -5.41 -5.70
C MET A 136 18.00 -4.07 -5.63
N TYR A 137 18.42 -3.24 -4.69
CA TYR A 137 17.93 -1.88 -4.50
C TYR A 137 19.03 -0.88 -4.81
N ARG A 138 18.66 0.19 -5.52
CA ARG A 138 19.51 1.35 -5.78
C ARG A 138 18.77 2.59 -5.28
N PHE A 139 19.38 3.32 -4.36
CA PHE A 139 18.81 4.54 -3.80
C PHE A 139 19.72 5.73 -4.12
N ASP A 140 19.27 6.54 -5.07
CA ASP A 140 19.93 7.77 -5.49
C ASP A 140 19.34 8.95 -4.70
N ILE A 141 20.19 9.78 -4.11
CA ILE A 141 19.80 10.94 -3.30
C ILE A 141 20.42 12.18 -3.94
N VAL A 142 19.62 13.23 -4.15
CA VAL A 142 20.11 14.48 -4.73
C VAL A 142 21.20 15.08 -3.83
N GLY A 143 22.31 15.51 -4.45
CA GLY A 143 23.47 16.05 -3.75
C GLY A 143 24.47 15.01 -3.24
N ARG A 144 24.17 13.71 -3.38
CA ARG A 144 25.11 12.62 -3.07
C ARG A 144 25.70 12.05 -4.36
N GLU A 145 27.03 11.94 -4.43
CA GLU A 145 27.72 11.43 -5.63
C GLU A 145 27.50 9.93 -5.85
N THR A 146 27.42 9.15 -4.77
CA THR A 146 27.32 7.69 -4.84
C THR A 146 25.96 7.19 -4.35
N PRO A 147 25.25 6.37 -5.14
CA PRO A 147 24.01 5.76 -4.70
C PRO A 147 24.26 4.72 -3.62
N ILE A 148 23.25 4.50 -2.77
CA ILE A 148 23.25 3.37 -1.84
C ILE A 148 22.75 2.14 -2.62
N ILE A 149 23.57 1.09 -2.66
CA ILE A 149 23.22 -0.19 -3.29
C ILE A 149 23.09 -1.23 -2.19
N SER A 150 21.94 -1.92 -2.12
CA SER A 150 21.66 -2.91 -1.08
C SER A 150 20.84 -4.08 -1.59
N THR A 151 20.93 -5.20 -0.87
CA THR A 151 20.05 -6.37 -1.08
C THR A 151 18.72 -6.26 -0.30
N THR A 152 18.57 -5.22 0.50
CA THR A 152 17.37 -4.88 1.27
C THR A 152 16.93 -3.46 0.95
N ASN A 153 15.64 -3.19 1.15
CA ASN A 153 15.11 -1.84 0.92
C ASN A 153 15.67 -0.89 2.01
N PRO A 154 16.47 0.14 1.65
CA PRO A 154 17.09 1.04 2.62
C PRO A 154 16.09 1.92 3.37
N LEU A 155 14.85 2.05 2.89
CA LEU A 155 13.78 2.80 3.57
C LEU A 155 13.09 1.99 4.67
N ASN A 156 13.48 0.73 4.87
CA ASN A 156 12.99 -0.15 5.91
C ASN A 156 14.15 -0.58 6.84
N PRO A 157 13.87 -0.89 8.12
CA PRO A 157 14.89 -1.45 9.00
C PRO A 157 15.39 -2.80 8.48
N SER A 158 16.70 -3.06 8.58
CA SER A 158 17.33 -4.30 8.12
C SER A 158 17.95 -5.06 9.28
N PHE A 159 17.72 -6.39 9.33
CA PHE A 159 18.21 -7.23 10.43
C PHE A 159 19.73 -7.26 10.52
N ILE A 160 20.26 -7.20 11.73
CA ILE A 160 21.66 -7.49 12.06
C ILE A 160 21.72 -8.79 12.88
N PRO A 161 22.56 -9.79 12.51
CA PRO A 161 23.42 -9.83 11.33
C PRO A 161 22.64 -10.06 10.02
N ASP A 162 21.57 -10.86 10.06
CA ASP A 162 20.67 -11.07 8.93
C ASP A 162 19.32 -11.65 9.39
N ARG A 163 18.36 -11.69 8.47
CA ARG A 163 17.04 -12.28 8.71
C ARG A 163 17.10 -13.78 9.02
N LYS A 164 18.07 -14.51 8.47
CA LYS A 164 18.17 -15.97 8.62
C LYS A 164 18.50 -16.32 10.07
N HIS A 165 19.33 -15.51 10.73
CA HIS A 165 19.65 -15.69 12.14
C HIS A 165 18.40 -15.63 13.02
N PHE A 166 17.56 -14.62 12.81
CA PHE A 166 16.27 -14.51 13.50
C PHE A 166 15.33 -15.69 13.18
N LEU A 167 15.22 -16.11 11.91
CA LEU A 167 14.37 -17.25 11.54
C LEU A 167 14.80 -18.54 12.23
N ASN A 168 16.10 -18.82 12.30
CA ASN A 168 16.61 -19.98 13.03
C ASN A 168 16.25 -19.93 14.53
N PHE A 169 16.34 -18.74 15.15
CA PHE A 169 15.90 -18.55 16.53
C PHE A 169 14.39 -18.81 16.66
N PHE A 170 13.59 -18.20 15.79
CA PHE A 170 12.14 -18.34 15.79
C PHE A 170 11.73 -19.81 15.67
N ASP A 171 12.25 -20.54 14.68
CA ASP A 171 11.93 -21.95 14.47
C ASP A 171 12.36 -22.84 15.64
N SER A 172 13.43 -22.49 16.35
CA SER A 172 13.90 -23.23 17.53
C SER A 172 13.06 -22.98 18.79
N ARG A 173 12.30 -21.88 18.84
CA ARG A 173 11.63 -21.41 20.06
C ARG A 173 10.12 -21.37 19.94
N TYR A 174 9.60 -21.24 18.73
CA TYR A 174 8.18 -21.27 18.46
C TYR A 174 7.64 -22.68 18.70
N VAL A 175 6.71 -22.79 19.66
CA VAL A 175 6.03 -24.03 19.98
C VAL A 175 4.58 -23.86 19.58
N HIS A 176 4.10 -24.71 18.67
CA HIS A 176 2.69 -24.70 18.28
C HIS A 176 1.80 -24.96 19.50
N SER A 177 0.77 -24.13 19.64
CA SER A 177 -0.35 -24.41 20.53
C SER A 177 -0.96 -25.79 20.24
N LYS A 178 -1.60 -26.39 21.24
CA LYS A 178 -2.38 -27.62 21.07
C LYS A 178 -3.61 -27.43 20.16
N GLN A 179 -4.03 -26.19 19.92
CA GLN A 179 -5.09 -25.86 18.99
C GLN A 179 -4.53 -25.93 17.55
N ARG A 180 -5.08 -26.87 16.78
CA ARG A 180 -4.56 -27.27 15.46
C ARG A 180 -5.05 -26.35 14.35
N GLU A 181 -4.67 -25.08 14.42
CA GLU A 181 -5.09 -24.06 13.48
C GLU A 181 -3.91 -23.53 12.67
N SER A 182 -4.14 -23.29 11.39
CA SER A 182 -3.20 -22.54 10.55
C SER A 182 -3.65 -21.08 10.51
N GLY A 183 -2.71 -20.15 10.45
CA GLY A 183 -3.04 -18.73 10.51
C GLY A 183 -1.90 -17.83 10.08
N PHE A 184 -2.18 -16.54 10.15
CA PHE A 184 -1.28 -15.48 9.73
C PHE A 184 -1.20 -14.40 10.79
N VAL A 185 0.01 -14.12 11.27
CA VAL A 185 0.30 -13.06 12.22
C VAL A 185 1.19 -12.04 11.53
N LEU A 186 0.74 -10.79 11.46
CA LEU A 186 1.53 -9.67 10.96
C LEU A 186 2.15 -8.93 12.14
N VAL A 187 3.44 -9.13 12.38
CA VAL A 187 4.14 -8.47 13.50
C VAL A 187 4.68 -7.11 13.04
N GLY A 188 4.49 -6.07 13.85
CA GLY A 188 5.11 -4.77 13.69
C GLY A 188 6.25 -4.62 14.69
N ILE A 189 7.47 -4.44 14.19
CA ILE A 189 8.65 -4.14 15.00
C ILE A 189 8.99 -2.67 14.78
N HIS A 190 8.78 -1.85 15.80
CA HIS A 190 9.07 -0.42 15.78
C HIS A 190 10.53 -0.19 16.16
N THR A 191 11.26 0.51 15.32
CA THR A 191 12.66 0.88 15.55
C THR A 191 12.80 2.40 15.60
N ASP A 192 13.72 2.89 16.40
CA ASP A 192 14.10 4.31 16.40
C ASP A 192 15.17 4.64 15.33
N GLU A 193 15.68 5.86 15.35
CA GLU A 193 16.71 6.37 14.43
C GLU A 193 18.08 5.68 14.62
N LYS A 194 18.29 4.97 15.74
CA LYS A 194 19.51 4.22 16.03
C LYS A 194 19.39 2.74 15.65
N GLY A 195 18.18 2.29 15.29
CA GLY A 195 17.89 0.89 15.01
C GLY A 195 17.54 0.08 16.26
N ASP A 196 17.32 0.73 17.40
CA ASP A 196 16.89 0.08 18.62
C ASP A 196 15.38 -0.18 18.58
N VAL A 197 14.96 -1.37 19.03
CA VAL A 197 13.53 -1.75 19.07
C VAL A 197 12.84 -1.05 20.23
N THR A 198 11.81 -0.27 19.92
CA THR A 198 11.02 0.49 20.90
C THR A 198 9.69 -0.19 21.24
N LYS A 199 9.12 -0.96 20.31
CA LYS A 199 7.84 -1.66 20.50
C LYS A 199 7.73 -2.85 19.55
N ILE A 200 7.12 -3.94 20.02
CA ILE A 200 6.67 -5.06 19.19
C ILE A 200 5.18 -5.26 19.41
N GLU A 201 4.40 -5.36 18.32
CA GLU A 201 2.97 -5.60 18.40
C GLU A 201 2.45 -6.46 17.23
N CYS A 202 1.28 -7.07 17.40
CA CYS A 202 0.58 -7.71 16.29
C CYS A 202 -0.31 -6.67 15.61
N LEU A 203 -0.03 -6.40 14.33
CA LEU A 203 -0.75 -5.40 13.53
C LEU A 203 -2.13 -5.92 13.09
N ASN A 204 -2.35 -7.22 13.11
CA ASN A 204 -3.62 -7.84 12.72
C ASN A 204 -4.28 -8.65 13.86
N TYR A 205 -4.26 -8.13 15.10
CA TYR A 205 -4.88 -8.77 16.27
C TYR A 205 -6.36 -9.16 16.08
N GLY A 206 -7.09 -8.48 15.20
CA GLY A 206 -8.48 -8.84 14.86
C GLY A 206 -8.61 -10.01 13.89
N GLU A 207 -7.54 -10.37 13.19
CA GLU A 207 -7.50 -11.47 12.20
C GLU A 207 -6.79 -12.71 12.72
N ALA A 208 -5.68 -12.53 13.43
CA ALA A 208 -4.91 -13.61 14.01
C ALA A 208 -5.62 -14.13 15.27
N PRO A 209 -5.79 -15.46 15.43
CA PRO A 209 -6.29 -16.01 16.69
C PRO A 209 -5.45 -15.51 17.87
N ASN A 210 -6.11 -15.02 18.93
CA ASN A 210 -5.45 -14.34 20.05
C ASN A 210 -4.29 -15.15 20.67
N TYR A 211 -4.44 -16.46 20.79
CA TYR A 211 -3.40 -17.34 21.32
C TYR A 211 -2.19 -17.40 20.38
N MET A 212 -2.41 -17.46 19.06
CA MET A 212 -1.37 -17.51 18.05
C MET A 212 -0.60 -16.19 17.99
N ALA A 213 -1.31 -15.06 18.01
CA ALA A 213 -0.70 -13.74 18.10
C ALA A 213 0.18 -13.62 19.35
N LYS A 214 -0.31 -14.09 20.51
CA LYS A 214 0.44 -14.10 21.76
C LYS A 214 1.70 -14.95 21.68
N GLU A 215 1.60 -16.20 21.21
CA GLU A 215 2.76 -17.11 21.06
C GLU A 215 3.83 -16.54 20.14
N VAL A 216 3.42 -15.98 19.00
CA VAL A 216 4.35 -15.31 18.08
C VAL A 216 5.02 -14.12 18.77
N LEU A 217 4.25 -13.27 19.46
CA LEU A 217 4.81 -12.11 20.15
C LEU A 217 5.74 -12.50 21.31
N ASP A 218 5.47 -13.59 22.03
CA ASP A 218 6.34 -14.08 23.09
C ASP A 218 7.72 -14.45 22.53
N VAL A 219 7.78 -15.10 21.37
CA VAL A 219 9.06 -15.42 20.70
C VAL A 219 9.77 -14.16 20.21
N PHE A 220 9.05 -13.22 19.60
CA PHE A 220 9.64 -11.96 19.15
C PHE A 220 10.20 -11.14 20.33
N ASN A 221 9.44 -10.99 21.42
CA ASN A 221 9.89 -10.25 22.60
C ASN A 221 11.08 -10.90 23.32
N ALA A 222 11.31 -12.21 23.12
CA ALA A 222 12.44 -12.92 23.69
C ALA A 222 13.75 -12.75 22.89
N TYR A 223 13.69 -12.20 21.68
CA TYR A 223 14.86 -12.02 20.82
C TYR A 223 15.44 -10.61 20.97
N ASP A 224 16.75 -10.50 21.24
CA ASP A 224 17.46 -9.22 21.26
C ASP A 224 17.72 -8.74 19.84
N PHE A 225 16.73 -8.08 19.26
CA PHE A 225 16.83 -7.53 17.92
C PHE A 225 17.89 -6.42 17.85
N LYS A 226 18.66 -6.46 16.76
CA LYS A 226 19.49 -5.35 16.29
C LYS A 226 19.14 -5.07 14.84
N PHE A 227 18.97 -3.80 14.50
CA PHE A 227 18.65 -3.38 13.15
C PHE A 227 19.61 -2.29 12.67
N GLU A 228 19.89 -2.29 11.37
CA GLU A 228 20.25 -1.06 10.68
C GLU A 228 18.98 -0.20 10.57
N PRO A 229 19.03 1.09 10.96
CA PRO A 229 17.85 1.94 10.93
C PRO A 229 17.38 2.16 9.49
N ALA A 230 16.06 2.36 9.34
CA ALA A 230 15.50 2.81 8.07
C ALA A 230 16.03 4.19 7.71
N LEU A 231 16.16 4.47 6.42
CA LEU A 231 16.49 5.81 5.93
C LEU A 231 15.23 6.58 5.52
N ASP A 232 15.29 7.90 5.65
CA ASP A 232 14.34 8.83 5.05
C ASP A 232 14.65 9.07 3.56
N ILE A 233 13.83 9.91 2.92
CA ILE A 233 13.98 10.26 1.50
C ILE A 233 15.24 11.10 1.21
N LYS A 234 15.99 11.51 2.24
CA LYS A 234 17.26 12.26 2.14
C LYS A 234 18.47 11.42 2.59
N GLY A 235 18.25 10.17 2.97
CA GLY A 235 19.28 9.25 3.44
C GLY A 235 19.66 9.39 4.92
N ASN A 236 18.89 10.11 5.72
CA ASN A 236 19.11 10.18 7.17
C ASN A 236 18.39 9.02 7.87
N PRO A 237 18.95 8.47 8.96
CA PRO A 237 18.24 7.50 9.79
C PRO A 237 16.91 8.07 10.31
N LYS A 238 15.86 7.24 10.31
CA LYS A 238 14.53 7.59 10.84
C LYS A 238 13.93 6.45 11.64
N ALA A 239 13.02 6.80 12.55
CA ALA A 239 12.13 5.82 13.16
C ALA A 239 11.22 5.17 12.09
N SER A 240 10.98 3.87 12.21
CA SER A 240 10.17 3.12 11.24
C SER A 240 9.58 1.87 11.86
N VAL A 241 8.67 1.23 11.13
CA VAL A 241 8.03 -0.02 11.53
C VAL A 241 8.31 -1.09 10.49
N LEU A 242 9.08 -2.11 10.86
CA LEU A 242 9.23 -3.30 10.05
C LEU A 242 7.99 -4.18 10.22
N ARG A 243 7.25 -4.38 9.12
CA ARG A 243 6.11 -5.29 9.06
C ARG A 243 6.59 -6.68 8.67
N TYR A 244 6.51 -7.63 9.59
CA TYR A 244 7.02 -8.98 9.42
C TYR A 244 5.89 -10.02 9.40
N PRO A 245 5.54 -10.57 8.22
CA PRO A 245 4.52 -11.60 8.11
C PRO A 245 5.02 -12.95 8.63
N ILE A 246 4.26 -13.58 9.52
CA ILE A 246 4.47 -14.94 10.00
C ILE A 246 3.28 -15.79 9.57
N ARG A 247 3.55 -16.83 8.78
CA ARG A 247 2.54 -17.84 8.43
C ARG A 247 2.77 -19.08 9.27
N ILE A 248 1.78 -19.43 10.07
CA ILE A 248 1.76 -20.65 10.86
C ILE A 248 0.96 -21.69 10.08
N ASN A 249 1.62 -22.79 9.71
CA ASN A 249 0.95 -23.92 9.07
C ASN A 249 0.94 -25.08 10.04
N TYR A 250 -0.24 -25.55 10.41
CA TYR A 250 -0.40 -26.79 11.15
C TYR A 250 -0.29 -27.97 10.16
N ARG A 251 0.52 -28.97 10.48
CA ARG A 251 0.65 -30.23 9.72
C ARG A 251 -0.01 -31.39 10.45
#